data_AF-A0AAN9ULY4-F1
#
_entry.id   AF-A0AAN9ULY4-F1
#
_cell.length_a   1.000
_cell.length_b   1.000
_cell.length_c   1.000
_cell.angle_alpha   90.00
_cell.angle_beta   90.00
_cell.angle_gamma   90.00
#
_symmetry.space_group_name_H-M   'P 1'
#
loop_
_entity.id
_entity.type
_entity.pdbx_description
1 polymer ?
#
loop_
_entity_poly.entity_id
_entity_poly.type
_entity_poly.pdbx_seq_one_letter_code
_entity_poly.pdbx_strand_id
1 'polypeptide(L)'
;MCAWDQQNAFRSFLAPPLLAKPGHMSAQVVVDWFAEFAKPTKWVIMLCYPAALGLALVNAYSAAGAGLHPQTKAFYVAGGILSILHFWFGSWSMMWNARIASKDNIGRANEEALRGWLGNNYSRMLLPEA
;
A
#
# COMPACT_ATOMS: atom_id res chain seq x y z
N MET A 1 -10.48 -5.36 -7.28
CA MET A 1 -11.62 -4.51 -6.88
C MET A 1 -11.17 -3.36 -5.98
N CYS A 2 -10.59 -3.60 -4.79
CA CYS A 2 -10.19 -2.52 -3.87
C CYS A 2 -9.28 -1.42 -4.47
N ALA A 3 -8.32 -1.75 -5.35
CA ALA A 3 -7.46 -0.74 -5.97
C ALA A 3 -8.24 0.24 -6.89
N TRP A 4 -9.28 -0.23 -7.58
CA TRP A 4 -10.14 0.61 -8.42
C TRP A 4 -11.06 1.48 -7.56
N ASP A 5 -11.54 0.96 -6.44
CA ASP A 5 -12.34 1.71 -5.48
C ASP A 5 -11.51 2.85 -4.86
N GLN A 6 -10.28 2.55 -4.44
CA GLN A 6 -9.32 3.55 -3.95
C GLN A 6 -8.98 4.59 -5.02
N GLN A 7 -8.75 4.17 -6.27
CA GLN A 7 -8.51 5.07 -7.38
C GLN A 7 -9.67 6.06 -7.57
N ASN A 8 -10.90 5.56 -7.53
CA ASN A 8 -12.10 6.36 -7.74
C ASN A 8 -12.41 7.27 -6.54
N ALA A 9 -12.26 6.77 -5.32
CA ALA A 9 -12.44 7.57 -4.12
C ALA A 9 -11.42 8.71 -4.06
N PHE A 10 -10.14 8.43 -4.30
CA PHE A 10 -9.08 9.41 -4.05
C PHE A 10 -8.94 10.43 -5.16
N ARG A 11 -9.23 10.06 -6.43
CA ARG A 11 -9.24 11.05 -7.52
C ARG A 11 -10.29 12.15 -7.34
N SER A 12 -11.32 11.92 -6.51
CA SER A 12 -12.37 12.91 -6.24
C SER A 12 -11.85 14.17 -5.56
N PHE A 13 -10.79 14.05 -4.73
CA PHE A 13 -10.11 15.20 -4.13
C PHE A 13 -9.42 16.08 -5.18
N LEU A 14 -9.13 15.56 -6.37
CA LEU A 14 -8.47 16.30 -7.45
C LEU A 14 -9.41 16.67 -8.60
N ALA A 15 -10.72 16.61 -8.37
CA ALA A 15 -11.71 16.94 -9.39
C ALA A 15 -11.50 18.40 -9.86
N PRO A 16 -11.38 18.68 -11.18
CA PRO A 16 -11.16 20.04 -11.69
C PRO A 16 -12.19 21.07 -11.17
N PRO A 17 -13.50 20.75 -11.07
CA PRO A 17 -14.48 21.69 -10.50
C PRO A 17 -14.25 22.01 -9.01
N LEU A 18 -13.58 21.13 -8.25
CA LEU A 18 -13.22 21.38 -6.86
C LEU A 18 -12.01 22.32 -6.79
N LEU A 19 -10.98 22.04 -7.59
CA LEU A 19 -9.73 22.81 -7.60
C LEU A 19 -9.90 24.22 -8.21
N ALA A 20 -10.89 24.43 -9.08
CA ALA A 20 -11.19 25.74 -9.63
C ALA A 20 -11.84 26.71 -8.62
N LYS A 21 -12.30 26.21 -7.46
CA LYS A 21 -12.94 27.06 -6.45
C LYS A 21 -11.88 27.84 -5.67
N PRO A 22 -12.01 29.18 -5.56
CA PRO A 22 -11.15 29.97 -4.69
C PRO A 22 -11.21 29.43 -3.25
N GLY A 23 -10.03 29.18 -2.65
CA GLY A 23 -9.93 28.68 -1.28
C GLY A 23 -10.41 27.23 -1.06
N HIS A 24 -10.37 26.38 -2.09
CA HIS A 24 -10.76 24.97 -1.94
C HIS A 24 -9.99 24.26 -0.81
N MET A 25 -10.68 23.39 -0.08
CA MET A 25 -10.12 22.68 1.07
C MET A 25 -9.58 21.29 0.74
N SER A 26 -9.43 20.94 -0.54
CA SER A 26 -9.05 19.59 -0.97
C SER A 26 -7.83 19.04 -0.23
N ALA A 27 -6.71 19.78 -0.28
CA ALA A 27 -5.49 19.41 0.42
C ALA A 27 -5.69 19.22 1.94
N GLN A 28 -6.53 20.04 2.57
CA GLN A 28 -6.77 19.96 4.01
C GLN A 28 -7.59 18.71 4.36
N VAL A 29 -8.60 18.39 3.56
CA VAL A 29 -9.41 17.20 3.76
C VAL A 29 -8.61 15.93 3.47
N VAL A 30 -7.84 15.88 2.36
CA VAL A 30 -7.10 14.68 2.00
C VAL A 30 -6.00 14.36 3.02
N VAL A 31 -5.31 15.36 3.58
CA VAL A 31 -4.25 15.13 4.58
C VAL A 31 -4.77 14.33 5.77
N ASP A 32 -5.87 14.78 6.38
CA ASP A 32 -6.41 14.14 7.57
C ASP A 32 -7.16 12.85 7.22
N TRP A 33 -7.97 12.86 6.15
CA TRP A 33 -8.72 11.68 5.72
C TRP A 33 -7.79 10.51 5.34
N PHE A 34 -6.74 10.80 4.56
CA PHE A 34 -5.82 9.78 4.07
C PHE A 34 -4.95 9.22 5.19
N ALA A 35 -4.57 10.06 6.17
CA ALA A 35 -3.86 9.59 7.36
C ALA A 35 -4.69 8.56 8.14
N GLU A 36 -5.97 8.84 8.40
CA GLU A 36 -6.87 7.90 9.09
C GLU A 36 -7.13 6.64 8.28
N PHE A 37 -7.38 6.77 6.97
CA PHE A 37 -7.55 5.63 6.07
C PHE A 37 -6.32 4.70 6.08
N ALA A 38 -5.11 5.27 6.08
CA ALA A 38 -3.88 4.49 5.99
C ALA A 38 -3.51 3.79 7.31
N LYS A 39 -3.88 4.32 8.48
CA LYS A 39 -3.50 3.79 9.82
C LYS A 39 -3.70 2.28 9.98
N PRO A 40 -4.90 1.70 9.75
CA PRO A 40 -5.10 0.26 9.93
C PRO A 40 -4.24 -0.54 8.95
N THR A 41 -4.15 -0.07 7.70
CA THR A 41 -3.34 -0.70 6.65
C THR A 41 -1.87 -0.78 7.03
N LYS A 42 -1.31 0.25 7.68
CA LYS A 42 0.08 0.23 8.18
C LYS A 42 0.32 -0.94 9.12
N TRP A 43 -0.56 -1.12 10.11
CA TRP A 43 -0.42 -2.17 11.11
C TRP A 43 -0.57 -3.57 10.50
N VAL A 44 -1.54 -3.74 9.60
CA VAL A 44 -1.74 -5.02 8.89
C VAL A 44 -0.49 -5.40 8.10
N ILE A 45 0.11 -4.46 7.35
CA ILE A 45 1.34 -4.71 6.59
C ILE A 45 2.50 -5.10 7.52
N MET A 46 2.70 -4.34 8.61
CA MET A 46 3.81 -4.58 9.54
C MET A 46 3.72 -5.91 10.29
N LEU A 47 2.50 -6.44 10.47
CA LEU A 47 2.28 -7.70 11.18
C LEU A 47 2.22 -8.90 10.22
N CYS A 48 1.42 -8.80 9.16
CA CYS A 48 1.10 -9.95 8.31
C CYS A 48 2.29 -10.43 7.50
N TYR A 49 3.09 -9.54 6.90
CA TYR A 49 4.17 -10.00 6.01
C TYR A 49 5.33 -10.68 6.77
N PRO A 50 5.83 -10.14 7.90
CA PRO A 50 6.82 -10.84 8.71
C PRO A 50 6.27 -12.14 9.32
N ALA A 51 5.01 -12.14 9.78
CA ALA A 51 4.38 -13.34 10.31
C ALA A 51 4.24 -14.43 9.24
N ALA A 52 3.85 -14.08 8.01
CA ALA A 52 3.75 -15.01 6.89
C ALA A 52 5.12 -15.61 6.53
N LEU A 53 6.19 -14.82 6.54
CA LEU A 53 7.56 -15.35 6.39
C LEU A 53 7.89 -16.34 7.52
N GLY A 54 7.64 -15.95 8.77
CA GLY A 54 7.89 -16.80 9.93
C GLY A 54 7.17 -18.15 9.83
N LEU A 55 5.86 -18.13 9.55
CA LEU A 55 5.04 -19.33 9.38
C LEU A 55 5.49 -20.17 8.20
N ALA A 56 5.87 -19.55 7.09
CA ALA A 56 6.41 -20.24 5.93
C ALA A 56 7.70 -21.00 6.27
N LEU A 57 8.64 -20.37 6.99
CA LEU A 57 9.88 -21.01 7.41
C LEU A 57 9.64 -22.13 8.42
N VAL A 58 8.70 -21.94 9.36
CA VAL A 58 8.28 -22.99 10.31
C VAL A 58 7.73 -24.20 9.56
N ASN A 59 6.86 -24.00 8.58
CA ASN A 59 6.31 -25.11 7.77
C ASN A 59 7.35 -25.74 6.84
N ALA A 60 8.38 -25.02 6.41
CA ALA A 60 9.42 -25.58 5.55
C ALA A 60 10.47 -26.40 6.32
N TYR A 61 10.85 -25.95 7.52
CA TYR A 61 12.08 -26.42 8.21
C TYR A 61 11.85 -27.05 9.58
N SER A 62 10.68 -26.92 10.19
CA SER A 62 10.41 -27.51 11.52
C SER A 62 9.74 -28.88 11.44
N ALA A 63 9.56 -29.51 12.60
CA ALA A 63 8.79 -30.74 12.74
C ALA A 63 7.35 -30.62 12.19
N ALA A 64 6.77 -29.41 12.20
CA ALA A 64 5.43 -29.15 11.62
C ALA A 64 5.36 -29.50 10.12
N GLY A 65 6.49 -29.40 9.42
CA GLY A 65 6.62 -29.69 7.99
C GLY A 65 7.22 -31.06 7.66
N ALA A 66 7.51 -31.90 8.66
CA ALA A 66 8.33 -33.10 8.45
C ALA A 66 7.79 -34.02 7.35
N GLY A 67 6.47 -34.21 7.29
CA GLY A 67 5.78 -35.05 6.31
C GLY A 67 5.45 -34.38 4.97
N LEU A 68 5.82 -33.11 4.77
CA LEU A 68 5.52 -32.40 3.52
C LEU A 68 6.45 -32.85 2.38
N HIS A 69 5.88 -32.95 1.18
CA HIS A 69 6.64 -33.18 -0.04
C HIS A 69 7.71 -32.07 -0.25
N PRO A 70 8.92 -32.39 -0.76
CA PRO A 70 9.97 -31.39 -0.95
C PRO A 70 9.54 -30.16 -1.75
N GLN A 71 8.69 -30.36 -2.77
CA GLN A 71 8.15 -29.25 -3.57
C GLN A 71 7.23 -28.33 -2.74
N THR A 72 6.43 -28.88 -1.83
CA THR A 72 5.58 -28.08 -0.94
C THR A 72 6.42 -27.26 0.02
N LYS A 73 7.53 -27.81 0.54
CA LYS A 73 8.50 -27.06 1.34
C LYS A 73 9.12 -25.92 0.54
N ALA A 74 9.49 -26.17 -0.71
CA ALA A 74 10.01 -25.13 -1.60
C ALA A 74 8.98 -24.01 -1.85
N PHE A 75 7.69 -24.35 -2.01
CA PHE A 75 6.62 -23.35 -2.13
C PHE A 75 6.41 -22.53 -0.86
N TYR A 76 6.53 -23.13 0.32
CA TYR A 76 6.52 -22.36 1.57
C TYR A 76 7.65 -21.34 1.59
N VAL A 77 8.89 -21.76 1.30
CA VAL A 77 10.05 -20.86 1.27
C VAL A 77 9.85 -19.75 0.24
N ALA A 78 9.45 -20.09 -0.99
CA ALA A 78 9.20 -19.11 -2.04
C ALA A 78 8.09 -18.12 -1.64
N GLY A 79 6.98 -18.60 -1.08
CA GLY A 79 5.90 -17.75 -0.59
C GLY A 79 6.34 -16.82 0.55
N GLY A 80 7.17 -17.31 1.48
CA GLY A 80 7.75 -16.50 2.55
C GLY A 80 8.66 -15.39 2.02
N ILE A 81 9.51 -15.70 1.04
CA ILE A 81 10.37 -14.71 0.37
C ILE A 81 9.52 -13.67 -0.37
N LEU A 82 8.52 -14.11 -1.14
CA LEU A 82 7.61 -13.20 -1.83
C LEU A 82 6.86 -12.29 -0.85
N SER A 83 6.47 -12.81 0.31
CA SER A 83 5.84 -12.02 1.38
C SER A 83 6.74 -10.89 1.88
N ILE A 84 8.02 -11.15 2.16
CA ILE A 84 8.92 -10.09 2.65
C ILE A 84 9.36 -9.12 1.55
N LEU A 85 9.46 -9.57 0.29
CA LEU A 85 9.66 -8.68 -0.85
C LEU A 85 8.46 -7.74 -1.02
N HIS A 86 7.24 -8.27 -0.85
CA HIS A 86 6.02 -7.45 -0.86
C HIS A 86 5.98 -6.44 0.31
N PHE A 87 6.53 -6.79 1.47
CA PHE A 87 6.72 -5.83 2.58
C PHE A 87 7.62 -4.66 2.18
N TRP A 88 8.72 -4.92 1.46
CA TRP A 88 9.63 -3.88 0.97
C TRP A 88 8.94 -2.93 -0.01
N PHE A 89 8.10 -3.49 -0.89
CA PHE A 89 7.22 -2.70 -1.74
C PHE A 89 6.21 -1.88 -0.92
N GLY A 90 5.70 -2.44 0.18
CA GLY A 90 4.87 -1.72 1.16
C GLY A 90 5.51 -0.42 1.64
N SER A 91 6.83 -0.42 1.90
CA SER A 91 7.59 0.78 2.28
C SER A 91 7.56 1.88 1.21
N TRP A 92 7.62 1.51 -0.08
CA TRP A 92 7.48 2.45 -1.18
C TRP A 92 6.07 3.07 -1.25
N SER A 93 5.03 2.25 -1.05
CA SER A 93 3.65 2.75 -0.95
C SER A 93 3.48 3.71 0.24
N MET A 94 4.15 3.42 1.36
CA MET A 94 4.11 4.24 2.58
C MET A 94 4.80 5.59 2.44
N MET A 95 5.79 5.73 1.56
CA MET A 95 6.37 7.03 1.20
C MET A 95 5.30 7.98 0.64
N TRP A 96 4.45 7.50 -0.27
CA TRP A 96 3.36 8.32 -0.80
C TRP A 96 2.36 8.70 0.29
N ASN A 97 2.05 7.77 1.21
CA ASN A 97 1.19 8.07 2.35
C ASN A 97 1.78 9.20 3.21
N ALA A 98 3.10 9.19 3.45
CA ALA A 98 3.77 10.25 4.19
C ALA A 98 3.72 11.60 3.46
N ARG A 99 3.89 11.61 2.14
CA ARG A 99 3.82 12.84 1.33
C ARG A 99 2.40 13.41 1.28
N ILE A 100 1.39 12.57 1.08
CA ILE A 100 -0.02 13.00 1.07
C ILE A 100 -0.43 13.53 2.44
N ALA A 101 -0.05 12.85 3.53
CA ALA A 101 -0.42 13.20 4.89
C ALA A 101 0.53 14.23 5.55
N SER A 102 1.46 14.82 4.80
CA SER A 102 2.36 15.83 5.35
C SER A 102 1.56 17.05 5.81
N LYS A 103 1.80 17.47 7.06
CA LYS A 103 1.20 18.69 7.63
C LYS A 103 2.07 19.92 7.39
N ASP A 104 3.23 19.74 6.78
CA ASP A 104 4.13 20.83 6.42
C ASP A 104 3.61 21.54 5.17
N ASN A 105 3.16 22.78 5.31
CA ASN A 105 2.65 23.62 4.23
C ASN A 105 1.52 22.95 3.41
N ILE A 106 0.43 22.58 4.09
CA ILE A 106 -0.74 21.92 3.47
C ILE A 106 -1.20 22.69 2.23
N GLY A 107 -1.28 21.99 1.09
CA GLY A 107 -1.70 22.60 -0.16
C GLY A 107 -1.29 21.77 -1.37
N ARG A 108 -0.74 22.47 -2.37
CA ARG A 108 -0.38 21.90 -3.67
C ARG A 108 0.54 20.68 -3.58
N ALA A 109 1.47 20.65 -2.63
CA ALA A 109 2.38 19.52 -2.45
C ALA A 109 1.64 18.21 -2.11
N ASN A 110 0.61 18.27 -1.27
CA ASN A 110 -0.22 17.11 -0.93
C ASN A 110 -1.04 16.63 -2.14
N GLU A 111 -1.55 17.57 -2.93
CA GLU A 111 -2.30 17.27 -4.16
C GLU A 111 -1.39 16.64 -5.24
N GLU A 112 -0.17 17.13 -5.40
CA GLU A 112 0.82 16.54 -6.30
C GLU A 112 1.26 15.15 -5.80
N ALA A 113 1.44 14.96 -4.49
CA ALA A 113 1.67 13.65 -3.91
C ALA A 113 0.51 12.68 -4.18
N LEU A 114 -0.73 13.16 -4.08
CA LEU A 114 -1.92 12.39 -4.41
C LEU A 114 -1.97 12.02 -5.91
N ARG A 115 -1.62 12.94 -6.81
CA ARG A 115 -1.48 12.66 -8.25
C ARG A 115 -0.45 11.57 -8.51
N GLY A 116 0.70 11.66 -7.86
CA GLY A 116 1.75 10.65 -7.98
C GLY A 116 1.31 9.27 -7.48
N TRP A 117 0.63 9.22 -6.33
CA TRP A 117 0.04 7.98 -5.81
C TRP A 117 -0.99 7.39 -6.76
N LEU A 118 -1.90 8.20 -7.32
CA LEU A 118 -2.92 7.77 -8.26
C LEU A 118 -2.33 7.26 -9.58
N GLY A 119 -1.26 7.88 -10.07
CA GLY A 119 -0.51 7.40 -11.23
C GLY A 119 0.11 6.03 -10.96
N ASN A 120 0.77 5.88 -9.81
CA ASN A 120 1.36 4.61 -9.39
C ASN A 120 0.30 3.52 -9.20
N ASN A 121 -0.81 3.82 -8.52
CA ASN A 121 -1.91 2.88 -8.33
C ASN A 121 -2.54 2.46 -9.67
N TYR A 122 -2.73 3.40 -10.60
CA TYR A 122 -3.21 3.10 -11.94
C TYR A 122 -2.28 2.18 -12.73
N SER A 123 -0.98 2.45 -12.74
CA SER A 123 0.01 1.58 -13.40
C SER A 123 -0.04 0.15 -12.89
N ARG A 124 -0.21 -0.05 -11.57
CA ARG A 124 -0.34 -1.39 -10.96
C ARG A 124 -1.63 -2.11 -11.30
N MET A 125 -2.71 -1.37 -11.57
CA MET A 125 -3.97 -1.97 -12.00
C MET A 125 -3.92 -2.43 -13.46
N LEU A 126 -3.08 -1.81 -14.30
CA LEU A 126 -2.98 -2.11 -15.73
C LEU A 126 -1.85 -3.06 -16.11
N LEU A 127 -0.74 -3.02 -15.38
CA LEU A 127 0.39 -3.90 -15.62
C LEU A 127 0.29 -5.08 -14.65
N PRO A 128 0.18 -6.34 -15.12
CA PRO A 128 0.53 -7.46 -14.27
C PRO A 128 2.00 -7.24 -13.88
N GLU A 129 2.28 -7.19 -12.57
CA GLU A 129 3.62 -6.98 -12.04
C GLU A 129 4.57 -7.98 -12.76
N ALA A 130 5.57 -7.44 -13.49
CA ALA A 130 6.59 -8.20 -14.20
C ALA A 130 7.59 -8.82 -13.21
#